data_AF-A0A9J6ER31-F1
#
_entry.id   AF-A0A9J6ER31-F1
#
_cell.length_a   1.000
_cell.length_b   1.000
_cell.length_c   1.000
_cell.angle_alpha   90.00
_cell.angle_beta   90.00
_cell.angle_gamma   90.00
#
_symmetry.space_group_name_H-M   'P 1'
#
loop_
_entity.id
_entity.type
_entity.pdbx_description
1 polymer ?
#
loop_
_entity_poly.entity_id
_entity_poly.type
_entity_poly.pdbx_seq_one_letter_code
_entity_poly.pdbx_strand_id
1 'polypeptide(L)'
;MEITWRNFSLVERAAQFVMGNRHKYCAAAIELVQFSPRLVEKVQELASVDEKEAVLQIKTSLECIAEMDDFMRMAGVVKYSVACHDRDDGQKQLVDLNLECWLHLRQYINVGDIRDEQ
;
A
#
# COMPACT_ATOMS: atom_id res chain seq x y z
N MET A 1 0.58 -21.97 -20.22
CA MET A 1 0.98 -22.34 -18.84
C MET A 1 1.72 -21.14 -18.24
N GLU A 2 1.04 -20.00 -18.08
CA GLU A 2 1.71 -18.68 -17.90
C GLU A 2 1.06 -17.82 -16.80
N ILE A 3 -0.07 -18.25 -16.26
CA ILE A 3 -0.87 -17.50 -15.29
C ILE A 3 -0.31 -17.69 -13.85
N THR A 4 0.37 -18.81 -13.58
CA THR A 4 0.90 -19.14 -12.25
C THR A 4 2.14 -18.34 -11.84
N TRP A 5 3.01 -17.97 -12.79
CA TRP A 5 4.26 -17.25 -12.50
C TRP A 5 4.03 -15.79 -12.09
N ARG A 6 3.04 -15.11 -12.69
CA ARG A 6 2.69 -13.72 -12.34
C ARG A 6 2.28 -13.61 -10.87
N ASN A 7 1.47 -14.56 -10.38
CA ASN A 7 1.05 -14.59 -8.99
C ASN A 7 2.24 -14.79 -8.03
N PHE A 8 3.24 -15.60 -8.40
CA PHE A 8 4.41 -15.81 -7.55
C PHE A 8 5.26 -14.54 -7.41
N SER A 9 5.55 -13.85 -8.52
CA SER A 9 6.33 -12.60 -8.47
C SER A 9 5.63 -11.48 -7.68
N LEU A 10 4.29 -11.43 -7.70
CA LEU A 10 3.50 -10.48 -6.93
C LEU A 10 3.50 -10.82 -5.45
N VAL A 11 3.32 -12.10 -5.11
CA VAL A 11 3.40 -12.58 -3.72
C VAL A 11 4.78 -12.33 -3.12
N GLU A 12 5.85 -12.58 -3.88
CA GLU A 12 7.22 -12.29 -3.42
C GLU A 12 7.40 -10.80 -3.11
N ARG A 13 6.97 -9.91 -4.02
CA ARG A 13 7.06 -8.45 -3.82
C ARG A 13 6.21 -7.96 -2.66
N ALA A 14 5.02 -8.52 -2.50
CA ALA A 14 4.15 -8.21 -1.37
C ALA A 14 4.75 -8.69 -0.04
N ALA A 15 5.37 -9.87 -0.02
CA ALA A 15 6.06 -10.36 1.18
C ALA A 15 7.29 -9.48 1.50
N GLN A 16 8.06 -9.07 0.50
CA GLN A 16 9.15 -8.09 0.68
C GLN A 16 8.65 -6.77 1.28
N PHE A 17 7.45 -6.31 0.91
CA PHE A 17 6.83 -5.14 1.54
C PHE A 17 6.65 -5.33 3.04
N VAL A 18 6.08 -6.48 3.44
CA VAL A 18 5.88 -6.85 4.85
C VAL A 18 7.20 -6.95 5.60
N MET A 19 8.25 -7.45 4.95
CA MET A 19 9.61 -7.48 5.50
C MET A 19 10.28 -6.10 5.62
N GLY A 20 9.60 -5.02 5.24
CA GLY A 20 10.06 -3.64 5.39
C GLY A 20 10.55 -2.98 4.09
N ASN A 21 10.44 -3.65 2.94
CA ASN A 21 10.82 -3.07 1.67
C ASN A 21 9.71 -2.16 1.11
N ARG A 22 9.82 -0.86 1.41
CA ARG A 22 8.81 0.16 1.09
C ARG A 22 8.96 0.79 -0.31
N HIS A 23 9.19 -0.02 -1.34
CA HIS A 23 9.12 0.49 -2.71
C HIS A 23 7.68 0.53 -3.25
N LYS A 24 7.40 1.46 -4.17
CA LYS A 24 6.10 1.62 -4.84
C LYS A 24 5.57 0.32 -5.45
N TYR A 25 6.42 -0.45 -6.13
CA TYR A 25 6.03 -1.72 -6.75
C TYR A 25 5.71 -2.82 -5.72
N CYS A 26 6.33 -2.78 -4.54
CA CYS A 26 6.01 -3.69 -3.43
C CYS A 26 4.67 -3.31 -2.79
N ALA A 27 4.43 -2.00 -2.59
CA ALA A 27 3.16 -1.48 -2.09
C ALA A 27 1.99 -1.78 -3.02
N ALA A 28 2.17 -1.59 -4.33
CA ALA A 28 1.16 -1.98 -5.32
C ALA A 28 0.90 -3.50 -5.30
N ALA A 29 1.94 -4.31 -5.07
CA ALA A 29 1.79 -5.76 -5.03
C ALA A 29 0.98 -6.22 -3.79
N ILE A 30 1.25 -5.67 -2.61
CA ILE A 30 0.52 -6.05 -1.38
C ILE A 30 -0.97 -5.68 -1.47
N GLU A 31 -1.32 -4.52 -2.04
CA GLU A 31 -2.73 -4.14 -2.24
C GLU A 31 -3.51 -5.13 -3.11
N LEU A 32 -2.84 -5.71 -4.13
CA LEU A 32 -3.44 -6.66 -5.06
C LEU A 32 -3.58 -8.07 -4.47
N VAL A 33 -2.64 -8.50 -3.62
CA VAL A 33 -2.57 -9.88 -3.12
C VAL A 33 -2.86 -10.01 -1.62
N GLN A 34 -3.33 -8.95 -0.97
CA GLN A 34 -3.66 -8.93 0.48
C GLN A 34 -4.59 -10.06 0.93
N PHE A 35 -5.50 -10.51 0.06
CA PHE A 35 -6.45 -11.60 0.35
C PHE A 35 -5.94 -12.99 -0.07
N SER A 36 -4.72 -13.08 -0.61
CA SER A 36 -4.17 -14.35 -1.10
C SER A 36 -3.60 -15.18 0.05
N PRO A 37 -4.04 -16.45 0.24
CA PRO A 37 -3.45 -17.34 1.25
C PRO A 37 -1.94 -17.56 1.05
N ARG A 38 -1.48 -17.48 -0.20
CA ARG A 38 -0.06 -17.63 -0.55
C ARG A 38 0.82 -16.52 0.00
N LEU A 39 0.27 -15.33 0.24
CA LEU A 39 1.01 -14.25 0.88
C LEU A 39 1.32 -14.62 2.33
N VAL A 40 0.35 -15.20 3.05
CA VAL A 40 0.52 -15.63 4.43
C VAL A 40 1.59 -16.72 4.52
N GLU A 41 1.48 -17.76 3.68
CA GLU A 41 2.49 -18.83 3.59
C GLU A 41 3.89 -18.25 3.34
N LYS A 42 3.99 -17.26 2.44
CA LYS A 42 5.28 -16.66 2.09
C LYS A 42 5.87 -15.81 3.21
N VAL A 43 5.03 -15.05 3.92
CA VAL A 43 5.47 -14.27 5.09
C VAL A 43 5.89 -15.19 6.22
N GLN A 44 5.18 -16.30 6.46
CA GLN A 44 5.58 -17.32 7.43
C GLN A 44 6.97 -17.88 7.11
N GLU A 45 7.23 -18.23 5.85
CA GLU A 45 8.53 -18.71 5.39
C GLU A 45 9.65 -17.68 5.62
N LEU A 46 9.43 -16.42 5.22
CA LEU A 46 10.46 -15.37 5.25
C LEU A 46 10.73 -14.85 6.66
N ALA A 47 9.69 -14.66 7.47
CA ALA A 47 9.82 -14.16 8.84
C ALA A 47 10.01 -15.28 9.87
N SER A 48 9.86 -16.56 9.46
CA SER A 48 9.90 -17.72 10.36
C SER A 48 8.90 -17.61 11.52
N VAL A 49 7.67 -17.18 11.20
CA VAL A 49 6.59 -16.93 12.17
C VAL A 49 5.39 -17.84 11.95
N ASP A 50 4.51 -17.93 12.95
CA ASP A 50 3.24 -18.63 12.80
C ASP A 50 2.24 -17.85 11.93
N GLU A 51 1.14 -18.50 11.54
CA GLU A 51 0.13 -17.94 10.65
C GLU A 51 -0.52 -16.67 11.23
N LYS A 52 -0.78 -16.64 12.54
CA LYS A 52 -1.44 -15.50 13.18
C LYS A 52 -0.53 -14.28 13.17
N GLU A 53 0.74 -14.49 13.46
CA GLU A 53 1.76 -13.45 13.42
C GLU A 53 1.98 -12.94 11.99
N ALA A 54 2.03 -13.83 10.99
CA ALA A 54 2.12 -13.43 9.59
C ALA A 54 0.92 -12.56 9.15
N VAL A 55 -0.30 -12.95 9.52
CA VAL A 55 -1.52 -12.17 9.25
C VAL A 55 -1.47 -10.81 9.94
N LEU A 56 -1.00 -10.76 11.19
CA LEU A 56 -0.83 -9.51 11.92
C LEU A 56 0.16 -8.58 11.22
N GLN A 57 1.32 -9.09 10.80
CA GLN A 57 2.34 -8.31 10.08
C GLN A 57 1.83 -7.78 8.73
N ILE A 58 1.09 -8.59 7.97
CA ILE A 58 0.44 -8.16 6.73
C ILE A 58 -0.52 -7.01 7.03
N LYS A 59 -1.36 -7.16 8.05
CA LYS A 59 -2.34 -6.13 8.44
C LYS A 59 -1.66 -4.83 8.86
N THR A 60 -0.66 -4.89 9.74
CA THR A 60 0.10 -3.71 10.17
C THR A 60 0.82 -3.04 9.00
N SER A 61 1.32 -3.82 8.04
CA SER A 61 1.94 -3.27 6.83
C SER A 61 0.92 -2.54 5.94
N LEU A 62 -0.29 -3.06 5.81
CA LEU A 62 -1.38 -2.40 5.08
C LEU A 62 -1.85 -1.12 5.79
N GLU A 63 -1.94 -1.13 7.12
CA GLU A 63 -2.25 0.06 7.92
C GLU A 63 -1.22 1.17 7.70
N CYS A 64 0.07 0.82 7.57
CA CYS A 64 1.14 1.77 7.26
C CYS A 64 1.03 2.46 5.89
N ILE A 65 0.18 2.00 4.97
CA ILE A 65 -0.10 2.66 3.68
C ILE A 65 -1.55 3.14 3.57
N ALA A 66 -2.31 3.04 4.66
CA ALA A 66 -3.68 3.49 4.71
C ALA A 66 -3.76 5.01 4.92
N GLU A 67 -2.80 5.60 5.63
CA GLU A 67 -2.74 7.04 5.85
C GLU A 67 -2.39 7.82 4.58
N MET A 68 -2.92 9.04 4.45
CA MET A 68 -2.79 9.85 3.25
C MET A 68 -1.34 10.23 2.94
N ASP A 69 -0.59 10.68 3.95
CA ASP A 69 0.81 11.08 3.78
C ASP A 69 1.69 9.91 3.37
N ASP A 70 1.51 8.75 4.02
CA ASP A 70 2.27 7.55 3.69
C ASP A 70 1.91 7.03 2.30
N PHE A 71 0.62 6.99 1.94
CA PHE A 71 0.18 6.63 0.59
C PHE A 71 0.79 7.55 -0.47
N MET A 72 0.68 8.87 -0.29
CA MET A 72 1.19 9.83 -1.28
C MET A 72 2.71 9.79 -1.39
N ARG A 73 3.41 9.54 -0.27
CA ARG A 73 4.86 9.35 -0.26
C ARG A 73 5.26 8.08 -0.99
N MET A 74 4.56 6.97 -0.72
CA MET A 74 4.79 5.68 -1.34
C MET A 74 4.47 5.65 -2.83
N ALA A 75 3.44 6.39 -3.24
CA ALA A 75 3.06 6.56 -4.63
C ALA A 75 4.02 7.49 -5.41
N GLY A 76 4.87 8.24 -4.70
CA GLY A 76 5.81 9.20 -5.27
C GLY A 76 5.20 10.56 -5.60
N VAL A 77 4.00 10.86 -5.10
CA VAL A 77 3.30 12.14 -5.32
C VAL A 77 3.93 13.26 -4.48
N VAL A 78 4.31 12.95 -3.24
CA VAL A 78 4.97 13.90 -2.33
C VAL A 78 6.24 13.30 -1.75
N LYS A 79 7.20 14.15 -1.36
CA LYS A 79 8.43 13.68 -0.69
C LYS A 79 8.24 13.44 0.81
N TYR A 80 7.40 14.23 1.48
CA TYR A 80 7.30 14.23 2.94
C TYR A 80 5.85 14.10 3.41
N SER A 81 5.02 15.10 3.13
CA SER A 81 3.60 15.14 3.51
C SER A 81 2.80 15.91 2.46
N VAL A 82 1.49 15.72 2.49
CA VAL A 82 0.54 16.45 1.65
C VAL A 82 0.33 17.84 2.25
N ALA A 83 0.69 18.86 1.48
CA ALA A 83 0.36 20.25 1.77
C ALA A 83 -0.31 20.86 0.55
N CYS A 84 -1.37 21.62 0.78
CA CYS A 84 -2.03 22.38 -0.27
C CYS A 84 -1.65 23.87 -0.15
N HIS A 85 -1.64 24.57 -1.28
CA HIS A 85 -1.50 26.03 -1.28
C HIS A 85 -2.75 26.67 -0.69
N ASP A 86 -2.55 27.75 0.06
CA ASP A 86 -3.64 28.56 0.62
C ASP A 86 -4.56 29.06 -0.49
N ARG A 87 -5.88 28.96 -0.26
CA ARG A 87 -6.92 29.43 -1.17
C ARG A 87 -7.98 30.22 -0.40
N ASP A 88 -8.43 31.33 -1.00
CA ASP A 88 -9.46 32.20 -0.44
C ASP A 88 -10.87 31.92 -0.99
N ASP A 89 -11.05 30.83 -1.72
CA ASP A 89 -12.33 30.47 -2.36
C ASP A 89 -13.27 29.65 -1.45
N GLY A 90 -12.83 29.33 -0.23
CA GLY A 90 -13.60 28.57 0.75
C GLY A 90 -13.88 27.12 0.36
N GLN A 91 -13.22 26.59 -0.67
CA GLN A 91 -13.39 25.21 -1.11
C GLN A 91 -12.50 24.27 -0.29
N LYS A 92 -13.02 23.07 0.02
CA LYS A 92 -12.23 22.03 0.68
C LYS A 92 -11.15 21.51 -0.25
N GLN A 93 -9.95 21.38 0.29
CA GLN A 93 -8.79 20.80 -0.37
C GLN A 93 -8.53 19.38 0.14
N LEU A 94 -7.57 18.71 -0.49
CA LEU A 94 -7.18 17.35 -0.12
C LEU A 94 -6.72 17.26 1.35
N VAL A 95 -6.02 18.30 1.83
CA VAL A 95 -5.55 18.41 3.22
C VAL A 95 -6.70 18.53 4.24
N ASP A 96 -7.89 18.97 3.81
CA ASP A 96 -9.06 19.12 4.66
C ASP A 96 -9.89 17.83 4.78
N LEU A 97 -9.48 16.76 4.09
CA LEU A 97 -10.14 15.47 4.22
C LEU A 97 -9.83 14.85 5.58
N ASN A 98 -10.89 14.43 6.28
CA ASN A 98 -10.72 13.59 7.46
C ASN A 98 -10.27 12.17 7.04
N LEU A 99 -9.79 11.41 8.02
CA LEU A 99 -9.33 10.04 7.80
C LEU A 99 -10.42 9.15 7.18
N GLU A 100 -11.68 9.30 7.58
CA GLU A 100 -12.80 8.51 7.07
C GLU A 100 -13.06 8.76 5.58
N CYS A 101 -13.10 10.03 5.15
CA CYS A 101 -13.25 10.40 3.74
C CYS A 101 -12.07 9.90 2.92
N TRP A 102 -10.85 10.00 3.45
CA TRP A 102 -9.67 9.46 2.80
C TRP A 102 -9.74 7.93 2.63
N LEU A 103 -10.09 7.19 3.67
CA LEU A 103 -10.26 5.74 3.61
C LEU A 103 -11.37 5.33 2.64
N HIS A 104 -12.41 6.14 2.49
CA HIS A 104 -13.45 5.90 1.50
C HIS A 104 -12.93 6.09 0.06
N LEU A 105 -12.12 7.13 -0.19
CA LEU A 105 -11.43 7.31 -1.47
C LEU A 105 -10.48 6.13 -1.77
N ARG A 106 -9.79 5.61 -0.76
CA ARG A 106 -8.86 4.47 -0.88
C ARG A 106 -9.51 3.17 -1.35
N GLN A 107 -10.84 3.07 -1.33
CA GLN A 107 -11.56 1.94 -1.94
C GLN A 107 -11.51 1.98 -3.49
N TYR A 108 -11.21 3.15 -4.07
CA TYR A 108 -11.23 3.39 -5.51
C TYR A 108 -9.84 3.66 -6.10
N ILE A 109 -8.85 3.97 -5.26
CA ILE A 109 -7.50 4.32 -5.70
C ILE A 109 -6.45 3.46 -4.99
N ASN A 110 -5.58 2.83 -5.78
CA ASN A 110 -4.43 2.06 -5.31
C ASN A 110 -3.11 2.77 -5.67
N VAL A 111 -2.02 2.38 -5.01
CA VAL A 111 -0.68 2.92 -5.28
C VAL A 111 -0.26 2.67 -6.73
N GLY A 112 -0.69 1.53 -7.29
CA GLY A 112 -0.43 1.16 -8.69
C GLY A 112 -1.15 2.02 -9.73
N ASP A 113 -2.20 2.76 -9.34
CA ASP A 113 -2.95 3.62 -10.27
C ASP A 113 -2.22 4.95 -10.53
N ILE A 114 -1.30 5.34 -9.64
CA ILE A 114 -0.49 6.53 -9.79
C ILE A 114 0.66 6.24 -10.75
N ARG A 115 0.72 6.97 -11.87
CA ARG A 115 1.82 6.84 -12.84
C ARG A 115 3.10 7.48 -12.31
N ASP A 116 4.25 6.92 -12.67
CA ASP A 116 5.53 7.56 -12.43
C ASP A 116 5.66 8.79 -13.35
N GLU A 117 6.34 9.84 -12.87
CA GLU A 117 6.74 10.96 -13.73
C GLU A 117 7.67 10.43 -14.83
N GLN A 118 7.33 10.73 -16.09
CA GLN A 118 8.12 10.36 -17.27
C GLN A 118 9.39 11.19 -17.39
#